data_AF-A0A3B8SPK5-F1
#
_entry.id   AF-A0A3B8SPK5-F1
#
_cell.length_a   1.000
_cell.length_b   1.000
_cell.length_c   1.000
_cell.angle_alpha   90.00
_cell.angle_beta   90.00
_cell.angle_gamma   90.00
#
_symmetry.space_group_name_H-M   'P 1'
#
loop_
_entity.id
_entity.type
_entity.pdbx_description
1 polymer ?
#
loop_
_entity_poly.entity_id
_entity_poly.type
_entity_poly.pdbx_seq_one_letter_code
_entity_poly.pdbx_strand_id
1 'polypeptide(L)'
;MRVISDPVPVKWNIEKTCDDNDIYGVIGCGATLEVDYTDIYTKEYEKGYWSSSDEEFVHYMAHSFWFKCPCCGKENVISDQEIPEKIRIMILNSEKEKKLERRKRTKNK
;
A
#
# COMPACT_ATOMS: atom_id res chain seq x y z
N MET A 1 -13.65 -7.37 34.71
CA MET A 1 -13.16 -7.78 33.37
C MET A 1 -13.31 -6.58 32.45
N ARG A 2 -12.20 -6.03 31.94
CA ARG A 2 -12.28 -5.01 30.87
C ARG A 2 -12.59 -5.77 29.60
N VAL A 3 -13.79 -5.57 29.07
CA VAL A 3 -14.16 -6.07 27.74
C VAL A 3 -13.22 -5.35 26.78
N ILE A 4 -12.22 -6.09 26.28
CA ILE A 4 -11.44 -5.68 25.13
C ILE A 4 -12.44 -5.75 24.00
N SER A 5 -13.04 -4.62 23.64
CA SER A 5 -13.85 -4.52 22.44
C SER A 5 -12.92 -4.90 21.29
N ASP A 6 -13.17 -6.05 20.66
CA ASP A 6 -12.50 -6.38 19.41
C ASP A 6 -12.61 -5.16 18.49
N PRO A 7 -11.50 -4.71 17.88
CA PRO A 7 -11.54 -3.56 17.00
C PRO A 7 -12.58 -3.83 15.92
N VAL A 8 -13.58 -2.95 15.83
CA VAL A 8 -14.63 -3.07 14.82
C VAL A 8 -13.94 -3.24 13.47
N PRO A 9 -14.16 -4.35 12.75
CA PRO A 9 -13.46 -4.60 11.51
C PRO A 9 -13.89 -3.49 10.54
N VAL A 10 -12.94 -2.65 10.17
CA VAL A 10 -13.16 -1.63 9.16
C VAL A 10 -13.30 -2.37 7.83
N LYS A 11 -14.54 -2.66 7.46
CA LYS A 11 -14.85 -3.29 6.17
C LYS A 11 -14.71 -2.24 5.08
N TRP A 12 -13.62 -2.30 4.35
CA TRP A 12 -13.40 -1.53 3.14
C TRP A 12 -12.78 -2.44 2.09
N ASN A 13 -13.35 -2.37 0.90
CA ASN A 13 -12.92 -3.09 -0.29
C ASN A 13 -12.98 -2.12 -1.48
N ILE A 14 -12.18 -2.41 -2.50
CA ILE A 14 -12.24 -1.72 -3.78
C ILE A 14 -12.14 -2.75 -4.89
N GLU A 15 -13.00 -2.62 -5.90
CA GLU A 15 -12.89 -3.45 -7.10
C GLU A 15 -11.78 -2.88 -7.99
N LYS A 16 -10.79 -3.72 -8.30
CA LYS A 16 -9.69 -3.38 -9.20
C LYS A 16 -9.56 -4.46 -10.25
N THR A 17 -9.45 -4.01 -11.50
CA THR A 17 -9.10 -4.91 -12.60
C THR A 17 -7.59 -5.04 -12.63
N CYS A 18 -7.08 -6.27 -12.69
CA CYS A 18 -5.65 -6.49 -12.91
C CYS A 18 -5.29 -5.92 -14.29
N ASP A 19 -4.43 -4.90 -14.32
CA ASP A 19 -4.14 -4.13 -15.53
C ASP A 19 -3.70 -5.04 -16.66
N ASP A 20 -4.53 -5.11 -17.69
CA ASP A 20 -4.23 -5.70 -19.00
C ASP A 20 -3.66 -4.68 -19.98
N ASN A 21 -3.48 -3.43 -19.52
CA ASN A 21 -2.93 -2.37 -20.34
C ASN A 21 -1.42 -2.53 -20.52
N ASP A 22 -1.10 -2.90 -21.76
CA ASP A 22 0.23 -3.23 -22.24
C ASP A 22 1.00 -1.95 -22.59
N ILE A 23 1.94 -1.57 -21.73
CA ILE A 23 2.99 -0.58 -22.09
C ILE A 23 4.37 -1.26 -22.15
N TYR A 24 4.55 -2.44 -21.54
CA TYR A 24 5.86 -3.10 -21.39
C TYR A 24 5.86 -4.64 -21.56
N GLY A 25 4.82 -5.25 -22.15
CA GLY A 25 4.83 -6.65 -22.58
C GLY A 25 4.42 -7.69 -21.53
N VAL A 26 3.76 -7.28 -20.43
CA VAL A 26 3.20 -8.22 -19.44
C VAL A 26 1.69 -8.03 -19.37
N ILE A 27 1.00 -8.84 -20.18
CA ILE A 27 -0.46 -8.95 -20.28
C ILE A 27 -1.00 -9.28 -18.88
N GLY A 28 -1.96 -8.49 -18.41
CA GLY A 28 -2.66 -8.76 -17.17
C GLY A 28 -3.61 -9.94 -17.37
N CYS A 29 -4.13 -10.54 -16.30
CA CYS A 29 -5.16 -11.57 -16.48
C CYS A 29 -6.55 -10.99 -16.77
N GLY A 30 -6.71 -9.66 -16.77
CA GLY A 30 -8.00 -8.97 -16.93
C GLY A 30 -9.02 -9.26 -15.83
N ALA A 31 -8.64 -10.00 -14.78
CA ALA A 31 -9.54 -10.37 -13.71
C ALA A 31 -9.91 -9.15 -12.86
N THR A 32 -11.21 -8.98 -12.62
CA THR A 32 -11.73 -8.06 -11.61
C THR A 32 -11.57 -8.71 -10.24
N LEU A 33 -10.88 -8.02 -9.35
CA LEU A 33 -10.55 -8.48 -8.02
C LEU A 33 -11.12 -7.50 -7.00
N GLU A 34 -11.73 -8.05 -5.96
CA GLU A 34 -12.06 -7.30 -4.76
C GLU A 34 -10.80 -7.23 -3.90
N VAL A 35 -10.24 -6.04 -3.75
CA VAL A 35 -9.02 -5.79 -2.99
C VAL A 35 -9.40 -5.18 -1.66
N ASP A 36 -9.01 -5.82 -0.56
CA ASP A 36 -9.18 -5.28 0.78
C ASP A 36 -7.92 -4.53 1.25
N TYR A 37 -8.00 -3.87 2.40
CA TYR A 37 -6.85 -3.14 2.95
C TYR A 37 -5.71 -4.05 3.44
N THR A 38 -5.96 -5.33 3.66
CA THR A 38 -4.97 -6.31 4.12
C THR A 38 -4.12 -6.87 2.99
N ASP A 39 -4.67 -6.89 1.78
CA ASP A 39 -4.00 -7.27 0.53
C ASP A 39 -3.09 -6.16 -0.04
N ILE A 40 -3.26 -4.93 0.46
CA ILE A 40 -2.47 -3.78 0.04
C ILE A 40 -1.17 -3.67 0.85
N TYR A 41 -0.07 -3.42 0.15
CA TYR A 41 1.23 -3.11 0.73
C TYR A 41 1.76 -1.80 0.16
N THR A 42 2.79 -1.24 0.83
CA THR A 42 3.35 0.04 0.43
C THR A 42 4.78 -0.09 -0.06
N LYS A 43 5.11 0.67 -1.11
CA LYS A 43 6.49 0.90 -1.54
C LYS A 43 6.84 2.36 -1.27
N GLU A 44 7.96 2.55 -0.56
CA GLU A 44 8.56 3.87 -0.32
C GLU A 44 9.30 4.29 -1.58
N TYR A 45 9.12 5.54 -2.00
CA TYR A 45 9.87 6.15 -3.08
C TYR A 45 10.19 7.59 -2.74
N GLU A 46 11.33 8.06 -3.24
CA GLU A 46 11.76 9.43 -3.03
C GLU A 46 11.04 10.36 -4.00
N LYS A 47 10.47 11.44 -3.47
CA LYS A 47 9.91 12.53 -4.25
C LYS A 47 10.64 13.82 -3.88
N GLY A 48 10.78 14.70 -4.84
CA GLY A 48 11.37 16.01 -4.64
C GLY A 48 10.54 17.09 -5.30
N TYR A 49 10.53 18.28 -4.71
CA TYR A 49 10.01 19.48 -5.35
C TYR A 49 10.93 20.67 -5.08
N TRP A 50 10.96 21.61 -6.02
CA TRP A 50 11.69 22.85 -5.84
C TRP A 50 10.86 23.82 -4.99
N SER A 51 11.34 24.19 -3.81
CA SER A 51 10.73 25.23 -2.98
C SER A 51 11.13 26.59 -3.52
N SER A 52 10.19 27.35 -4.08
CA SER A 52 10.44 28.74 -4.50
C SER A 52 10.70 29.68 -3.32
N SER A 53 10.28 29.31 -2.11
CA SER A 53 10.46 30.13 -0.90
C SER A 53 11.87 30.02 -0.33
N ASP A 54 12.41 28.79 -0.27
CA ASP A 54 13.71 28.50 0.33
C ASP A 54 14.82 28.38 -0.73
N GLU A 55 14.47 28.52 -2.02
CA GLU A 55 15.35 28.27 -3.18
C GLU A 55 16.10 26.92 -3.11
N GLU A 56 15.48 25.93 -2.47
CA GLU A 56 16.07 24.63 -2.21
C GLU A 56 15.21 23.51 -2.81
N PHE A 57 15.86 22.45 -3.27
CA PHE A 57 15.18 21.23 -3.69
C PHE A 57 14.89 20.34 -2.47
N VAL A 58 13.62 20.29 -2.09
CA VAL A 58 13.17 19.56 -0.91
C VAL A 58 12.86 18.11 -1.30
N HIS A 59 13.57 17.17 -0.67
CA HIS A 59 13.33 15.74 -0.81
C HIS A 59 12.45 15.22 0.33
N TYR A 60 11.46 14.38 0.02
CA TYR A 60 10.64 13.67 1.00
C TYR A 60 10.33 12.24 0.55
N MET A 61 10.12 11.36 1.53
CA MET A 61 9.71 9.99 1.26
C MET A 61 8.19 9.94 1.09
N ALA A 62 7.75 9.41 -0.05
CA ALA A 62 6.35 9.19 -0.36
C ALA A 62 6.04 7.68 -0.36
N HIS A 63 4.76 7.35 -0.12
CA HIS A 63 4.27 5.97 -0.18
C HIS A 63 3.39 5.79 -1.41
N SER A 64 3.60 4.68 -2.11
CA SER A 64 2.71 4.19 -3.16
C SER A 64 2.02 2.93 -2.67
N PHE A 65 0.73 2.77 -2.98
CA PHE A 65 -0.09 1.65 -2.58
C PHE A 65 -0.18 0.63 -3.71
N TRP A 66 0.08 -0.61 -3.40
CA TRP A 66 0.14 -1.70 -4.38
C TRP A 66 -0.63 -2.91 -3.88
N PHE A 67 -1.17 -3.68 -4.81
CA PHE A 67 -1.68 -5.02 -4.54
C PHE A 67 -1.13 -6.01 -5.56
N LYS A 68 -1.07 -7.28 -5.17
CA LYS A 68 -0.61 -8.35 -6.06
C LYS A 68 -1.82 -9.16 -6.52
N CYS A 69 -1.98 -9.27 -7.84
CA CYS A 69 -3.00 -10.12 -8.43
C CYS A 69 -2.73 -11.59 -8.07
N PRO A 70 -3.69 -12.32 -7.46
CA PRO A 70 -3.49 -13.74 -7.14
C PRO A 70 -3.49 -14.64 -8.38
N CYS A 71 -4.13 -14.22 -9.48
CA CYS A 71 -4.25 -15.02 -10.69
C CYS A 71 -2.94 -15.10 -11.49
N CYS A 72 -2.25 -13.97 -11.68
CA CYS A 72 -1.02 -13.91 -12.48
C CYS A 72 0.22 -13.41 -11.71
N GLY A 73 0.06 -13.02 -10.44
CA GLY A 73 1.15 -12.50 -9.62
C GLY A 73 1.61 -11.09 -9.97
N LYS A 74 0.94 -10.40 -10.91
CA LYS A 74 1.28 -9.03 -11.32
C LYS A 74 0.97 -8.05 -10.19
N GLU A 75 1.89 -7.12 -9.95
CA GLU A 75 1.69 -6.02 -9.01
C GLU A 75 1.00 -4.86 -9.72
N ASN A 76 -0.02 -4.28 -9.09
CA ASN A 76 -0.80 -3.19 -9.62
C ASN A 76 -0.80 -2.03 -8.63
N VAL A 77 -0.78 -0.79 -9.15
CA VAL A 77 -0.82 0.43 -8.35
C VAL A 77 -2.26 0.82 -8.06
N ILE A 78 -2.52 1.25 -6.83
CA ILE A 78 -3.78 1.90 -6.45
C ILE A 78 -3.48 3.38 -6.19
N SER A 79 -4.29 4.25 -6.78
CA SER A 79 -4.17 5.69 -6.52
C SER A 79 -4.48 5.99 -5.06
N ASP A 80 -3.70 6.87 -4.45
CA ASP A 80 -3.87 7.27 -3.06
C ASP A 80 -5.21 7.99 -2.82
N GLN A 81 -5.77 8.62 -3.86
CA GLN A 81 -7.08 9.27 -3.85
C GLN A 81 -8.24 8.28 -3.77
N GLU A 82 -8.03 7.04 -4.22
CA GLU A 82 -9.07 6.00 -4.20
C GLU A 82 -9.19 5.32 -2.83
N ILE A 83 -8.16 5.47 -1.99
CA ILE A 83 -8.11 4.87 -0.66
C ILE A 83 -8.46 5.93 0.39
N PRO A 84 -9.55 5.74 1.17
CA PRO A 84 -9.89 6.65 2.25
C PRO A 84 -8.72 6.84 3.23
N GLU A 85 -8.53 8.06 3.74
CA GLU A 85 -7.41 8.40 4.63
C GLU A 85 -7.27 7.46 5.83
N LYS A 86 -8.39 7.09 6.46
CA LYS A 86 -8.41 6.13 7.58
C LYS A 86 -7.80 4.78 7.20
N ILE A 87 -8.10 4.29 5.99
CA ILE A 87 -7.58 3.02 5.47
C ILE A 87 -6.09 3.15 5.14
N ARG A 88 -5.66 4.27 4.52
CA ARG A 88 -4.25 4.54 4.25
C ARG A 88 -3.40 4.48 5.53
N ILE A 89 -3.88 5.11 6.62
CA ILE A 89 -3.22 5.07 7.93
C ILE A 89 -3.14 3.64 8.46
N MET A 90 -4.20 2.84 8.34
CA MET A 90 -4.20 1.44 8.79
C MET A 90 -3.18 0.59 8.03
N ILE A 91 -3.10 0.74 6.70
CA ILE A 91 -2.12 0.03 5.86
C ILE A 91 -0.70 0.40 6.28
N LEU A 92 -0.40 1.70 6.45
CA LEU A 92 0.92 2.18 6.85
C LEU A 92 1.33 1.65 8.24
N ASN A 93 0.40 1.63 9.18
CA ASN A 93 0.65 1.09 10.52
C ASN A 93 0.93 -0.42 10.46
N SER A 94 0.14 -1.18 9.70
CA SER A 94 0.35 -2.62 9.53
C SER A 94 1.72 -2.93 8.91
N GLU A 95 2.14 -2.19 7.88
CA GLU A 95 3.46 -2.36 7.27
C GLU A 95 4.60 -2.00 8.24
N LYS A 96 4.43 -0.96 9.06
CA LYS A 96 5.40 -0.60 10.10
C LYS A 96 5.53 -1.69 11.17
N GLU A 97 4.42 -2.30 11.59
CA GLU A 97 4.41 -3.42 12.52
C GLU A 97 5.10 -4.65 11.93
N LYS A 98 4.79 -5.03 10.69
CA LYS A 98 5.48 -6.12 9.98
C LYS A 98 6.99 -5.87 9.87
N LYS A 99 7.42 -4.64 9.56
CA LYS A 99 8.84 -4.25 9.53
C LYS A 99 9.48 -4.38 10.92
N LEU A 100 8.78 -3.99 11.98
CA LEU A 100 9.26 -4.10 13.37
C LEU A 100 9.41 -5.57 13.80
N GLU A 101 8.45 -6.43 13.48
CA GLU A 101 8.50 -7.85 13.79
C GLU A 101 9.64 -8.56 13.07
N ARG A 102 9.84 -8.26 11.77
CA ARG A 102 10.98 -8.80 11.01
C ARG A 102 12.30 -8.43 11.68
N ARG A 103 12.49 -7.17 12.07
CA ARG A 103 13.71 -6.71 12.78
C ARG A 103 13.92 -7.41 14.13
N LYS A 104 12.85 -7.70 14.88
CA LYS A 104 12.94 -8.46 16.14
C LYS A 104 13.39 -9.89 15.89
N ARG A 105 12.87 -10.55 14.85
CA ARG A 105 13.27 -11.92 14.48
C ARG A 105 14.73 -12.00 14.03
N THR A 106 15.24 -10.98 13.34
CA THR A 106 16.66 -10.93 12.90
C THR A 106 17.63 -10.64 14.05
N LYS A 107 17.20 -9.99 15.13
CA LYS A 107 18.05 -9.71 16.30
C LYS A 107 18.23 -10.91 17.25
N ASN A 108 17.41 -11.94 17.14
CA ASN A 108 17.45 -13.14 17.99
C ASN A 108 18.19 -14.31 17.32
N LYS A 109 18.96 -14.07 16.26
CA LYS A 109 19.76 -15.05 15.55
C LYS A 109 21.21 -14.60 15.53
#